data_AF-A0A9W4T860-F1
#
_entry.id   AF-A0A9W4T860-F1
#
_cell.length_a   1.000
_cell.length_b   1.000
_cell.length_c   1.000
_cell.angle_alpha   90.00
_cell.angle_beta   90.00
_cell.angle_gamma   90.00
#
_symmetry.space_group_name_H-M   'P 1'
#
loop_
_entity.id
_entity.type
_entity.pdbx_description
1 polymer ?
#
loop_
_entity_poly.entity_id
_entity_poly.type
_entity_poly.pdbx_seq_one_letter_code
_entity_poly.pdbx_strand_id
1 'polypeptide(L)'
;PFVDFLPLIKEVTDAFNEMIKIYQEAEHNKIICGKLLDKVQISDTVVSNLKNRKENDKYFSRENFNRLKELVYIIGNIRNFVDKIAKSYRDERIENDVEIFNFELDLMMRSMDISLASDT
;
A
#
# COMPACT_ATOMS: atom_id res chain seq x y z
N PRO A 1 4.02 18.33 -13.10
CA PRO A 1 4.59 17.17 -12.38
C PRO A 1 3.58 16.45 -11.47
N PHE A 2 2.94 17.14 -10.51
CA PHE A 2 1.97 16.52 -9.59
C PHE A 2 0.78 15.83 -10.28
N VAL A 3 0.22 16.43 -11.34
CA VAL A 3 -0.94 15.88 -12.06
C VAL A 3 -0.68 14.45 -12.56
N ASP A 4 0.57 14.14 -12.93
CA ASP A 4 0.96 12.82 -13.41
C ASP A 4 0.91 11.75 -12.30
N PHE A 5 1.01 12.15 -11.03
CA PHE A 5 0.94 11.24 -9.87
C PHE A 5 -0.50 10.91 -9.47
N LEU A 6 -1.49 11.74 -9.85
CA LEU A 6 -2.88 11.57 -9.44
C LEU A 6 -3.48 10.19 -9.77
N PRO A 7 -3.26 9.61 -10.97
CA PRO A 7 -3.74 8.27 -11.28
C PRO A 7 -3.16 7.21 -10.33
N LEU A 8 -1.85 7.26 -10.05
CA LEU A 8 -1.20 6.30 -9.16
C LEU A 8 -1.67 6.45 -7.71
N ILE A 9 -1.85 7.68 -7.22
CA ILE A 9 -2.45 7.93 -5.89
C ILE A 9 -3.85 7.30 -5.82
N LYS A 10 -4.65 7.47 -6.88
CA LYS A 10 -6.00 6.89 -6.95
C LYS A 10 -5.95 5.36 -6.94
N GLU A 11 -5.02 4.74 -7.66
CA GLU A 11 -4.87 3.28 -7.69
C GLU A 11 -4.55 2.71 -6.30
N VAL A 12 -3.70 3.38 -5.51
CA VAL A 12 -3.44 3.00 -4.11
C VAL A 12 -4.73 3.06 -3.28
N THR A 13 -5.47 4.16 -3.36
CA THR A 13 -6.73 4.33 -2.61
C THR A 13 -7.80 3.33 -3.02
N ASP A 14 -7.92 3.04 -4.32
CA ASP A 14 -8.87 2.05 -4.83
C ASP A 14 -8.52 0.65 -4.31
N ALA A 15 -7.24 0.26 -4.35
CA ALA A 15 -6.79 -1.03 -3.82
C ALA A 15 -7.06 -1.16 -2.32
N PHE A 16 -6.81 -0.09 -1.54
CA PHE A 16 -7.15 -0.06 -0.11
C PHE A 16 -8.66 -0.28 0.12
N ASN A 17 -9.52 0.44 -0.62
CA ASN A 17 -10.98 0.30 -0.50
C ASN A 17 -11.47 -1.10 -0.89
N GLU A 18 -10.84 -1.74 -1.88
CA GLU A 18 -11.14 -3.13 -2.23
C GLU A 18 -10.72 -4.10 -1.13
N MET A 19 -9.54 -3.88 -0.52
CA MET A 19 -9.08 -4.70 0.60
C MET A 19 -9.99 -4.57 1.84
N ILE A 20 -10.60 -3.41 2.09
CA ILE A 20 -11.62 -3.24 3.15
C ILE A 20 -12.78 -4.21 2.90
N LYS A 21 -13.29 -4.29 1.67
CA LYS A 21 -14.40 -5.19 1.32
C LYS A 21 -14.01 -6.65 1.50
N ILE A 22 -12.85 -7.04 0.98
CA ILE A 22 -12.32 -8.41 1.13
C ILE A 22 -12.20 -8.77 2.62
N TYR A 23 -11.66 -7.88 3.44
CA TYR A 23 -11.51 -8.11 4.89
C TYR A 23 -12.87 -8.26 5.60
N GLN A 24 -13.87 -7.47 5.21
CA GLN A 24 -15.22 -7.56 5.77
C GLN A 24 -15.85 -8.92 5.46
N GLU A 25 -15.68 -9.40 4.23
CA GLU A 25 -16.24 -10.65 3.69
C GLU A 25 -15.38 -11.90 3.99
N ALA A 26 -14.20 -11.74 4.60
CA ALA A 26 -13.26 -12.83 4.82
C ALA A 26 -13.84 -13.96 5.71
N GLU A 27 -13.89 -15.17 5.16
CA GLU A 27 -14.30 -16.40 5.85
C GLU A 27 -13.17 -16.97 6.72
N HIS A 28 -11.92 -16.76 6.28
CA HIS A 28 -10.71 -17.27 6.90
C HIS A 28 -9.63 -16.19 7.02
N ASN A 29 -8.60 -16.49 7.82
CA ASN A 29 -7.38 -15.68 7.97
C ASN A 29 -7.60 -14.18 8.27
N LYS A 30 -8.75 -13.82 8.85
CA LYS A 30 -9.16 -12.42 9.06
C LYS A 30 -8.11 -11.60 9.82
N ILE A 31 -7.45 -12.18 10.82
CA ILE A 31 -6.36 -11.53 11.57
C ILE A 31 -5.19 -11.16 10.64
N ILE A 32 -4.81 -12.06 9.73
CA ILE A 32 -3.71 -11.84 8.78
C ILE A 32 -4.12 -10.79 7.74
N CYS A 33 -5.32 -10.91 7.17
CA CYS A 33 -5.88 -9.92 6.25
C CYS A 33 -5.91 -8.53 6.89
N GLY A 34 -6.29 -8.43 8.17
CA GLY A 34 -6.32 -7.17 8.92
C GLY A 34 -4.93 -6.53 9.05
N LYS A 35 -3.90 -7.32 9.37
CA LYS A 35 -2.52 -6.80 9.46
C LYS A 35 -2.02 -6.20 8.14
N LEU A 36 -2.31 -6.87 7.02
CA LEU A 36 -1.95 -6.36 5.69
C LEU A 36 -2.79 -5.14 5.31
N LEU A 37 -4.07 -5.12 5.68
CA LEU A 37 -4.94 -3.96 5.48
C LEU A 37 -4.42 -2.72 6.23
N ASP A 38 -4.05 -2.85 7.50
CA ASP A 38 -3.50 -1.75 8.30
C ASP A 38 -2.25 -1.15 7.66
N LYS A 39 -1.38 -2.00 7.11
CA LYS A 39 -0.17 -1.58 6.41
C LYS A 39 -0.48 -0.82 5.12
N VAL A 40 -1.41 -1.31 4.31
CA VAL A 40 -1.86 -0.62 3.09
C VAL A 40 -2.57 0.69 3.43
N GLN A 41 -3.31 0.77 4.54
CA GLN A 41 -3.92 2.01 5.03
C GLN A 41 -2.87 3.08 5.33
N ILE A 42 -1.76 2.70 5.99
CA ILE A 42 -0.66 3.63 6.28
C ILE A 42 -0.07 4.15 4.97
N SER A 43 0.19 3.27 3.99
CA SER A 43 0.68 3.67 2.67
C SER A 43 -0.28 4.61 1.93
N ASP A 44 -1.59 4.29 1.91
CA ASP A 44 -2.61 5.16 1.31
C ASP A 44 -2.66 6.53 1.97
N THR A 45 -2.61 6.60 3.30
CA THR A 45 -2.61 7.86 4.04
C THR A 45 -1.41 8.73 3.65
N VAL A 46 -0.22 8.14 3.60
CA VAL A 46 1.02 8.83 3.25
C VAL A 46 0.99 9.35 1.81
N VAL A 47 0.58 8.50 0.86
CA VAL A 47 0.52 8.83 -0.56
C VAL A 47 -0.58 9.87 -0.84
N SER A 48 -1.74 9.74 -0.21
CA SER A 48 -2.82 10.72 -0.30
C SER A 48 -2.41 12.10 0.23
N ASN A 49 -1.56 12.15 1.26
CA ASN A 49 -1.03 13.39 1.81
C ASN A 49 -0.06 14.12 0.86
N LEU A 50 0.43 13.49 -0.22
CA LEU A 50 1.21 14.19 -1.25
C LEU A 50 0.42 15.33 -1.90
N LYS A 51 -0.91 15.24 -1.93
CA LYS A 51 -1.79 16.31 -2.43
C LYS A 51 -1.59 17.64 -1.68
N ASN A 52 -1.24 17.57 -0.40
CA ASN A 52 -0.95 18.75 0.43
C ASN A 52 0.42 19.36 0.13
N ARG A 53 1.29 18.64 -0.59
CA ARG A 53 2.66 19.06 -0.94
C ARG A 53 2.77 19.43 -2.43
N LYS A 54 1.65 19.63 -3.13
CA LYS A 54 1.55 19.84 -4.59
C LYS A 54 2.48 20.92 -5.18
N GLU A 55 2.89 21.90 -4.38
CA GLU A 55 3.77 23.02 -4.78
C GLU A 55 5.26 22.71 -4.58
N ASN A 56 5.59 21.57 -3.96
CA ASN A 56 6.97 21.17 -3.71
C ASN A 56 7.43 20.17 -4.77
N ASP A 57 8.08 20.71 -5.82
CA ASP A 57 8.56 19.94 -6.96
C ASP A 57 9.57 18.83 -6.61
N LYS A 58 10.25 18.91 -5.44
CA LYS A 58 11.16 17.85 -4.97
C LYS A 58 10.44 16.52 -4.84
N TYR A 59 9.17 16.53 -4.43
CA TYR A 59 8.38 15.30 -4.26
C TYR A 59 7.90 14.72 -5.59
N PHE A 60 7.76 15.55 -6.63
CA PHE A 60 7.22 15.14 -7.93
C PHE A 60 8.30 14.96 -8.99
N SER A 61 9.40 14.33 -8.59
CA SER A 61 10.50 13.96 -9.48
C SER A 61 10.17 12.69 -10.28
N ARG A 62 10.88 12.47 -11.39
CA ARG A 62 10.76 11.22 -12.17
C ARG A 62 11.13 9.98 -11.35
N GLU A 63 12.08 10.12 -10.42
CA GLU A 63 12.47 9.05 -9.51
C GLU A 63 11.31 8.66 -8.59
N ASN A 64 10.69 9.63 -7.93
CA ASN A 64 9.55 9.38 -7.05
C ASN A 64 8.33 8.86 -7.81
N PHE A 65 8.15 9.26 -9.08
CA PHE A 65 7.12 8.69 -9.93
C PHE A 65 7.34 7.19 -10.17
N ASN A 66 8.58 6.77 -10.42
CA ASN A 66 8.91 5.35 -10.58
C ASN A 66 8.70 4.57 -9.28
N ARG A 67 9.12 5.13 -8.14
CA ARG A 67 8.90 4.53 -6.82
C ARG A 67 7.42 4.38 -6.49
N LEU A 68 6.57 5.35 -6.85
CA LEU A 68 5.14 5.25 -6.65
C LEU A 68 4.51 4.15 -7.53
N LYS A 69 4.98 3.94 -8.76
CA LYS A 69 4.55 2.79 -9.57
C LYS A 69 4.94 1.45 -8.94
N GLU A 70 6.13 1.35 -8.37
CA GLU A 70 6.58 0.14 -7.66
C GLU A 70 5.71 -0.11 -6.42
N LEU A 71 5.34 0.94 -5.69
CA LEU A 71 4.39 0.83 -4.58
C LEU A 71 3.02 0.31 -5.04
N VAL A 72 2.47 0.88 -6.12
CA VAL A 72 1.20 0.44 -6.71
C VAL A 72 1.25 -1.05 -7.06
N TYR A 73 2.36 -1.51 -7.67
CA TYR A 73 2.57 -2.91 -8.00
C TYR A 73 2.57 -3.81 -6.75
N ILE A 74 3.31 -3.45 -5.70
CA ILE A 74 3.36 -4.21 -4.45
C ILE A 74 2.00 -4.25 -3.76
N ILE A 75 1.29 -3.11 -3.67
CA ILE A 75 -0.06 -3.05 -3.08
C ILE A 75 -1.04 -3.92 -3.89
N GLY A 76 -0.93 -3.93 -5.22
CA GLY A 76 -1.71 -4.83 -6.07
C GLY A 76 -1.47 -6.31 -5.76
N ASN A 77 -0.21 -6.70 -5.54
CA ASN A 77 0.14 -8.07 -5.15
C ASN A 77 -0.39 -8.43 -3.76
N ILE A 78 -0.28 -7.51 -2.78
CA ILE A 78 -0.86 -7.68 -1.44
C ILE A 78 -2.38 -7.86 -1.53
N ARG A 79 -3.07 -7.02 -2.31
CA ARG A 79 -4.52 -7.09 -2.50
C ARG A 79 -4.95 -8.44 -3.09
N ASN A 80 -4.25 -8.92 -4.12
CA ASN A 80 -4.51 -10.25 -4.71
C ASN A 80 -4.24 -11.39 -3.73
N PHE A 81 -3.17 -11.28 -2.93
CA PHE A 81 -2.85 -12.25 -1.89
C PHE A 81 -3.93 -12.28 -0.81
N VAL A 82 -4.38 -11.12 -0.32
CA VAL A 82 -5.45 -11.00 0.67
C VAL A 82 -6.76 -11.59 0.16
N ASP A 83 -7.16 -11.34 -1.10
CA ASP A 83 -8.35 -11.97 -1.70
C ASP A 83 -8.26 -13.51 -1.71
N LYS A 84 -7.07 -14.04 -2.02
CA LYS A 84 -6.82 -15.48 -2.02
C LYS A 84 -6.92 -16.07 -0.61
N ILE A 85 -6.22 -15.48 0.36
CA ILE A 85 -6.15 -16.04 1.72
C ILE A 85 -7.43 -15.83 2.53
N ALA A 86 -8.24 -14.82 2.20
CA ALA A 86 -9.53 -14.57 2.86
C ALA A 86 -10.52 -15.75 2.68
N LYS A 87 -10.35 -16.55 1.63
CA LYS A 87 -11.22 -17.67 1.25
C LYS A 87 -10.56 -19.04 1.44
N SER A 88 -9.30 -19.09 1.84
CA SER A 88 -8.54 -20.35 1.97
C SER A 88 -8.34 -20.76 3.43
N TYR A 89 -8.21 -22.07 3.69
CA TYR A 89 -7.73 -22.54 4.99
C TYR A 89 -6.32 -22.01 5.27
N ARG A 90 -5.95 -21.98 6.56
CA ARG A 90 -4.63 -21.53 7.02
C ARG A 90 -3.54 -22.49 6.51
N ASP A 91 -2.45 -21.92 6.00
CA ASP A 91 -1.27 -22.61 5.47
C ASP A 91 -0.02 -21.88 5.99
N GLU A 92 1.01 -22.62 6.40
CA GLU A 92 2.27 -22.08 6.93
C GLU A 92 3.00 -21.14 5.96
N ARG A 93 2.80 -21.31 4.64
CA ARG A 93 3.36 -20.42 3.62
C ARG A 93 2.78 -19.00 3.68
N ILE A 94 1.57 -18.84 4.23
CA ILE A 94 0.92 -17.54 4.38
C ILE A 94 1.78 -16.62 5.25
N GLU A 95 2.38 -17.14 6.32
CA GLU A 95 3.18 -16.32 7.23
C GLU A 95 4.46 -15.81 6.56
N ASN A 96 5.13 -16.67 5.79
CA ASN A 96 6.31 -16.27 5.01
C ASN A 96 5.97 -15.20 3.95
N ASP A 97 4.88 -15.38 3.20
CA ASP A 97 4.45 -14.41 2.19
C ASP A 97 4.10 -13.06 2.83
N VAL A 98 3.46 -13.07 4.01
CA VAL A 98 3.14 -11.85 4.78
C VAL A 98 4.41 -11.14 5.24
N GLU A 99 5.42 -11.86 5.72
CA GLU A 99 6.69 -11.27 6.13
C GLU A 99 7.43 -10.61 4.94
N ILE A 100 7.42 -11.27 3.77
CA ILE A 100 7.99 -10.71 2.53
C ILE A 100 7.28 -9.41 2.15
N PHE A 101 5.94 -9.40 2.11
CA PHE A 101 5.18 -8.20 1.77
C PHE A 101 5.40 -7.06 2.76
N ASN A 102 5.48 -7.36 4.06
CA ASN A 102 5.78 -6.34 5.06
C ASN A 102 7.15 -5.71 4.83
N PHE A 103 8.16 -6.52 4.53
CA PHE A 103 9.50 -6.04 4.26
C PHE A 103 9.56 -5.17 3.00
N GLU A 104 8.96 -5.62 1.90
CA GLU A 104 8.92 -4.87 0.63
C GLU A 104 8.20 -3.52 0.79
N LEU A 105 7.05 -3.50 1.46
CA LEU A 105 6.28 -2.29 1.68
C LEU A 105 7.06 -1.31 2.58
N ASP A 106 7.65 -1.79 3.68
CA ASP A 106 8.42 -0.95 4.59
C ASP A 106 9.67 -0.35 3.91
N LEU A 107 10.36 -1.13 3.06
CA LEU A 107 11.48 -0.63 2.26
C LEU A 107 11.03 0.46 1.27
N MET A 108 9.94 0.23 0.54
CA MET A 108 9.45 1.19 -0.44
C MET A 108 9.03 2.50 0.20
N MET A 109 8.30 2.44 1.32
CA MET A 109 7.85 3.61 2.07
C MET A 109 9.02 4.44 2.59
N ARG A 110 10.09 3.80 3.10
CA ARG A 110 11.32 4.51 3.50
C ARG A 110 12.03 5.14 2.30
N SER A 111 12.08 4.43 1.17
CA SER A 111 12.84 4.86 0.00
C SER A 111 12.24 6.06 -0.75
N MET A 112 10.92 6.27 -0.63
CA MET A 112 10.26 7.41 -1.25
C MET A 112 10.52 8.73 -0.50
N ASP A 113 11.22 8.72 0.64
CA ASP A 113 11.42 9.89 1.51
C ASP A 113 10.11 10.64 1.82
N ILE A 114 8.97 9.94 1.69
CA ILE A 114 7.69 10.40 2.23
C ILE A 114 7.65 9.93 3.68
N SER A 115 8.68 10.30 4.43
CA SER A 115 8.66 10.09 5.86
C SER A 115 7.45 10.83 6.40
N LEU A 116 6.71 10.15 7.27
CA LEU A 116 5.77 10.74 8.21
C LEU A 116 6.50 11.63 9.22
N ALA A 117 7.43 12.49 8.80
CA ALA A 117 7.56 13.77 9.46
C ALA A 117 6.27 14.51 9.07
N SER A 118 5.18 14.45 9.86
CA SER A 118 5.14 14.96 11.23
C SER A 118 6.03 16.21 11.35
N ASP A 119 5.83 17.16 10.43
CA ASP A 119 5.83 18.55 10.82
C ASP A 119 4.65 18.71 11.80
N THR A 120 4.91 18.32 13.04
CA THR A 120 4.14 18.67 14.25
C THR A 120 5.11 19.45 15.12
#